data_AF-A0A349E5N4-F1
#
_entry.id   AF-A0A349E5N4-F1
#
_cell.length_a   1.000
_cell.length_b   1.000
_cell.length_c   1.000
_cell.angle_alpha   90.00
_cell.angle_beta   90.00
_cell.angle_gamma   90.00
#
_symmetry.space_group_name_H-M   'P 1'
#
loop_
_entity.id
_entity.type
_entity.pdbx_description
1 polymer ?
#
loop_
_entity_poly.entity_id
_entity_poly.type
_entity_poly.pdbx_seq_one_letter_code
_entity_poly.pdbx_strand_id
1 'polypeptide(L)'
;MVETKNYNPWITYRGAPTENLTVIETFKRGANNKIIYGFTVDDPTVYSAQWSGAYPLSRIDEPVYEYACHEGNYGIIGILAGARRLEAMEREGIERAIEQ
;
A
#
# COMPACT_ATOMS: atom_id res chain seq x y z
N MET A 1 4.61 -23.14 -3.56
CA MET A 1 4.53 -22.04 -4.55
C MET A 1 3.09 -21.60 -4.58
N VAL A 2 2.85 -20.30 -4.62
CA VAL A 2 1.52 -19.69 -4.74
C VAL A 2 1.52 -18.89 -6.03
N GLU A 3 0.48 -19.02 -6.84
CA GLU A 3 0.32 -18.26 -8.07
C GLU A 3 -0.93 -17.39 -7.92
N THR A 4 -0.75 -16.08 -8.07
CA THR A 4 -1.81 -15.08 -7.95
C THR A 4 -2.06 -14.45 -9.31
N LYS A 5 -3.28 -14.61 -9.82
CA LYS A 5 -3.78 -14.15 -11.12
C LYS A 5 -5.25 -13.77 -11.02
N ASN A 6 -5.81 -13.25 -12.12
CA ASN A 6 -7.22 -12.82 -12.20
C ASN A 6 -7.54 -11.75 -11.15
N TYR A 7 -6.70 -10.73 -11.08
CA TYR A 7 -6.91 -9.59 -10.19
C TYR A 7 -8.26 -8.92 -10.49
N ASN A 8 -8.87 -8.33 -9.46
CA ASN A 8 -10.07 -7.54 -9.65
C ASN A 8 -9.78 -6.41 -10.67
N PRO A 9 -10.54 -6.30 -11.77
CA PRO A 9 -10.26 -5.34 -12.84
C PRO A 9 -10.41 -3.88 -12.41
N TRP A 10 -10.98 -3.60 -11.24
CA TRP A 10 -11.02 -2.25 -10.66
C TRP A 10 -9.70 -1.82 -10.01
N ILE A 11 -8.72 -2.73 -9.89
CA ILE A 11 -7.44 -2.47 -9.24
C ILE A 11 -6.34 -2.33 -10.30
N THR A 12 -5.58 -1.25 -10.21
CA THR A 12 -4.34 -1.05 -10.96
C THR A 12 -3.14 -1.14 -10.03
N TYR A 13 -2.01 -1.65 -10.53
CA TYR A 13 -0.76 -1.65 -9.78
C TYR A 13 0.10 -0.46 -10.19
N ARG A 14 0.15 0.59 -9.36
CA ARG A 14 0.87 1.84 -9.65
C ARG A 14 0.49 2.45 -11.02
N GLY A 15 -0.79 2.34 -11.40
CA GLY A 15 -1.31 2.80 -12.68
C GLY A 15 -1.17 1.81 -13.84
N ALA A 16 -0.46 0.69 -13.66
CA ALA A 16 -0.40 -0.38 -14.64
C ALA A 16 -1.65 -1.28 -14.57
N PRO A 17 -2.15 -1.77 -15.71
CA PRO A 17 -3.24 -2.76 -15.73
C PRO A 17 -2.80 -4.05 -15.05
N THR A 18 -3.76 -4.83 -14.56
CA THR A 18 -3.51 -6.10 -13.84
C THR A 18 -4.11 -7.32 -14.54
N GLU A 19 -4.71 -7.14 -15.72
CA GLU A 19 -5.38 -8.21 -16.49
C GLU A 19 -4.43 -9.33 -16.87
N ASN A 20 -3.18 -8.98 -17.24
CA ASN A 20 -2.14 -9.94 -17.62
C ASN A 20 -1.11 -10.16 -16.52
N LEU A 21 -1.33 -9.59 -15.34
CA LEU A 21 -0.42 -9.72 -14.22
C LEU A 21 -0.56 -11.11 -13.58
N THR A 22 0.56 -11.81 -13.51
CA THR A 22 0.73 -13.01 -12.68
C THR A 22 1.87 -12.78 -11.70
N VAL A 23 1.62 -13.06 -10.42
CA VAL A 23 2.66 -13.04 -9.38
C VAL A 23 2.84 -14.44 -8.84
N ILE A 24 4.06 -14.94 -8.91
CA ILE A 24 4.43 -16.27 -8.42
C ILE A 24 5.26 -16.11 -7.15
N GLU A 25 4.75 -16.62 -6.05
CA GLU A 25 5.33 -16.50 -4.72
C GLU A 25 5.90 -17.84 -4.23
N THR A 26 7.03 -17.77 -3.55
CA THR A 26 7.73 -18.91 -2.96
C THR A 26 8.08 -18.62 -1.52
N PHE A 27 7.99 -19.64 -0.68
CA PHE A 27 8.27 -19.55 0.74
C PHE A 27 9.22 -20.67 1.10
N LYS A 28 10.43 -20.32 1.53
CA LYS A 28 11.44 -21.29 1.93
C LYS A 28 11.84 -21.03 3.38
N ARG A 29 11.82 -22.06 4.23
CA ARG A 29 12.46 -21.97 5.56
C ARG A 29 13.97 -21.80 5.37
N GLY A 30 14.50 -20.69 5.88
CA GLY A 30 15.93 -20.40 5.94
C GLY A 30 16.52 -20.77 7.30
N ALA A 31 17.82 -20.52 7.47
CA ALA A 31 18.48 -20.61 8.77
C ALA A 31 18.03 -19.46 9.71
N ASN A 32 18.34 -19.57 11.00
CA ASN A 32 18.15 -18.51 12.00
C ASN A 32 16.69 -18.02 12.13
N ASN A 33 15.71 -18.92 12.10
CA ASN A 33 14.28 -18.59 12.22
C ASN A 33 13.78 -17.57 11.20
N LYS A 34 14.30 -17.65 9.96
CA LYS A 34 13.85 -16.83 8.84
C LYS A 34 13.02 -17.61 7.84
N ILE A 35 12.07 -16.94 7.20
CA ILE A 35 11.43 -17.40 5.97
C ILE A 35 11.96 -16.52 4.84
N ILE A 36 12.53 -17.14 3.82
CA ILE A 36 12.87 -16.44 2.58
C ILE A 36 11.60 -16.42 1.74
N TYR A 37 10.98 -15.25 1.66
CA TYR A 37 9.90 -14.96 0.74
C TYR A 37 10.52 -14.56 -0.60
N GLY A 38 10.20 -15.29 -1.66
CA GLY A 38 10.61 -14.98 -3.03
C GLY A 38 9.39 -14.71 -3.88
N PHE A 39 9.51 -13.81 -4.85
CA PHE A 39 8.44 -13.55 -5.80
C PHE A 39 9.00 -13.33 -7.20
N THR A 40 8.18 -13.66 -8.20
CA THR A 40 8.41 -13.36 -9.62
C THR A 40 7.18 -12.67 -10.16
N VAL A 41 7.38 -11.55 -10.85
CA VAL A 41 6.32 -10.80 -11.52
C VAL A 41 6.41 -11.09 -13.01
N ASP A 42 5.29 -11.53 -13.57
CA ASP A 42 5.10 -11.82 -14.98
C ASP A 42 3.94 -10.99 -15.53
N ASP A 43 4.28 -9.97 -16.30
CA ASP A 43 3.33 -9.21 -17.12
C ASP A 43 4.06 -8.68 -18.36
N PRO A 44 3.96 -9.38 -19.51
CA PRO A 44 4.64 -8.97 -20.74
C PRO A 44 4.03 -7.71 -21.37
N THR A 45 2.87 -7.25 -20.90
CA THR A 45 2.22 -6.02 -21.39
C THR A 45 2.73 -4.78 -20.68
N VAL A 46 3.30 -4.94 -19.48
CA VAL A 46 3.84 -3.86 -18.65
C VAL A 46 5.36 -3.88 -18.59
N TYR A 47 5.98 -5.07 -18.49
CA TYR A 47 7.42 -5.23 -18.32
C TYR A 47 8.07 -5.87 -19.53
N SER A 48 9.30 -5.46 -19.85
CA SER A 48 10.09 -6.03 -20.96
C SER A 48 10.60 -7.45 -20.69
N ALA A 49 10.61 -7.86 -19.43
CA ALA A 49 10.97 -9.20 -18.99
C ALA A 49 10.36 -9.48 -17.61
N GLN A 50 10.22 -10.77 -17.29
CA GLN A 50 9.94 -11.20 -15.93
C GLN A 50 11.07 -10.71 -15.00
N TRP A 51 10.69 -10.30 -13.81
CA TRP A 51 11.64 -9.90 -12.80
C TRP A 51 11.26 -10.53 -11.46
N SER A 52 12.26 -10.70 -10.60
CA SER A 52 12.10 -11.42 -9.35
C SER A 52 12.80 -10.69 -8.21
N GLY A 53 12.29 -10.91 -7.00
CA GLY A 53 12.89 -10.42 -5.78
C GLY A 53 12.80 -11.45 -4.68
N ALA A 54 13.58 -11.25 -3.61
CA ALA A 54 13.50 -12.04 -2.40
C ALA A 54 13.66 -11.14 -1.18
N TYR A 55 12.91 -11.46 -0.13
CA TYR A 55 12.93 -10.76 1.12
C TYR A 55 13.01 -11.76 2.30
N PRO A 56 14.00 -11.63 3.19
CA PRO A 56 14.10 -12.47 4.38
C PRO A 56 13.17 -11.95 5.49
N LEU A 57 12.08 -12.66 5.71
CA LEU A 57 11.17 -12.41 6.84
C LEU A 57 11.76 -13.02 8.11
N SER A 58 11.92 -12.21 9.15
CA SER A 58 12.40 -12.67 10.46
C SER A 58 11.23 -12.99 11.37
N ARG A 59 11.34 -14.06 12.15
CA ARG A 59 10.36 -14.35 13.21
C ARG A 59 10.39 -13.24 14.25
N ILE A 60 9.21 -12.76 14.61
CA ILE A 60 8.98 -11.87 15.76
C ILE A 60 8.11 -12.60 16.78
N ASP A 61 8.28 -12.29 18.06
CA ASP A 61 7.44 -12.78 19.15
C ASP A 61 6.47 -11.66 19.60
N GLU A 62 5.84 -11.01 18.63
CA GLU A 62 4.84 -9.95 18.82
C GLU A 62 3.66 -10.15 17.86
N PRO A 63 2.47 -9.59 18.17
CA PRO A 63 1.33 -9.64 17.26
C PRO A 63 1.65 -8.96 15.92
N VAL A 64 1.20 -9.57 14.82
CA VAL A 64 1.23 -8.96 13.49
C VAL A 64 -0.07 -8.19 13.30
N TYR A 65 0.04 -6.87 13.17
CA TYR A 65 -1.10 -5.99 12.91
C TYR A 65 -1.26 -5.76 11.40
N GLU A 66 -2.50 -5.58 10.95
CA GLU A 66 -2.77 -5.17 9.56
C GLU A 66 -2.19 -3.77 9.33
N TYR A 67 -1.54 -3.58 8.18
CA TYR A 67 -1.13 -2.24 7.76
C TYR A 67 -2.34 -1.52 7.14
N ALA A 68 -3.15 -0.87 7.97
CA ALA A 68 -4.18 0.05 7.51
C ALA A 68 -3.57 1.46 7.39
N CYS A 69 -3.42 1.97 6.15
CA CYS A 69 -2.80 3.28 5.85
C CYS A 69 -3.37 4.49 6.64
N HIS A 70 -4.52 4.36 7.28
CA HIS A 70 -5.18 5.42 8.05
C HIS A 70 -5.44 5.09 9.52
N GLU A 71 -5.19 3.86 9.96
CA GLU A 71 -5.40 3.51 11.36
C GLU A 71 -4.30 4.16 12.20
N GLY A 72 -4.67 5.16 13.00
CA GLY A 72 -3.72 6.02 13.71
C GLY A 72 -3.31 7.31 13.01
N ASN A 73 -4.00 7.72 11.92
CA ASN A 73 -3.81 9.07 11.38
C ASN A 73 -4.43 10.12 12.30
N TYR A 74 -3.74 10.48 13.39
CA TYR A 74 -4.12 11.56 14.30
C TYR A 74 -4.18 12.93 13.60
N GLY A 75 -3.53 13.07 12.44
CA GLY A 75 -3.59 14.28 11.62
C GLY A 75 -4.99 14.58 11.09
N ILE A 76 -5.87 13.57 10.95
CA ILE A 76 -7.23 13.78 10.44
C ILE A 76 -8.05 14.71 11.34
N ILE A 77 -7.83 14.65 12.65
CA ILE A 77 -8.48 15.54 13.62
C ILE A 77 -8.05 16.98 13.35
N GLY A 78 -6.75 17.21 13.15
CA GLY A 78 -6.21 18.54 12.84
C GLY A 78 -6.71 19.08 11.50
N ILE A 79 -6.77 18.24 10.46
CA ILE A 79 -7.28 18.61 9.13
C ILE A 79 -8.76 19.03 9.22
N LEU A 80 -9.59 18.21 9.89
CA LEU A 80 -11.01 18.51 10.06
C LEU A 80 -11.23 19.75 10.94
N ALA A 81 -10.45 19.92 12.01
CA ALA A 81 -10.51 21.12 12.84
C ALA A 81 -10.13 22.39 12.06
N GLY A 82 -9.11 22.31 11.20
CA GLY A 82 -8.75 23.39 10.27
C GLY A 82 -9.90 23.74 9.33
N ALA A 83 -10.55 22.73 8.72
CA ALA A 83 -11.72 22.95 7.86
C ALA A 83 -12.89 23.60 8.63
N ARG A 84 -13.21 23.13 9.85
CA ARG A 84 -14.25 23.74 10.70
C ARG A 84 -13.94 25.19 11.07
N ARG A 85 -12.66 25.53 11.27
CA ARG A 85 -12.23 26.91 11.49
C ARG A 85 -12.47 27.78 10.27
N LEU A 86 -12.17 27.28 9.07
CA LEU A 86 -12.42 28.00 7.81
C LEU A 86 -13.92 28.27 7.60
N GLU A 87 -14.78 27.30 7.89
CA GLU A 87 -16.25 27.49 7.84
C GLU A 87 -16.75 28.51 8.86
N ALA A 88 -16.16 28.56 10.05
CA ALA A 88 -16.52 29.55 11.08
C ALA A 88 -16.13 30.97 10.65
N MET A 89 -14.91 31.14 10.12
CA MET A 89 -14.45 32.41 9.58
C MET A 89 -15.35 32.92 8.45
N GLU A 90 -15.78 32.03 7.55
CA GLU A 90 -16.71 32.38 6.48
C GLU A 90 -18.07 32.87 7.00
N ARG A 91 -18.66 32.17 7.99
CA ARG A 91 -19.92 32.63 8.62
C ARG A 91 -19.79 33.98 9.33
N GLU A 92 -18.61 34.27 9.86
CA GLU A 92 -18.30 35.52 10.56
C GLU A 92 -17.85 36.64 9.61
N GLY A 93 -17.73 36.37 8.30
CA GLY A 93 -17.27 37.34 7.30
C GLY A 93 -15.78 37.67 7.42
N ILE A 94 -14.99 36.80 8.05
CA ILE A 94 -13.53 36.96 8.21
C ILE A 94 -12.85 36.45 6.94
N GLU A 95 -12.10 37.33 6.27
CA GLU A 95 -11.36 37.00 5.06
C GLU A 95 -10.16 36.08 5.35
N ARG A 96 -9.92 35.12 4.45
CA ARG A 96 -8.80 34.18 4.61
C ARG A 96 -7.49 34.89 4.24
N ALA A 97 -6.48 34.76 5.09
CA ALA A 97 -5.17 35.39 4.85
C ALA A 97 -4.33 34.67 3.77
N ILE A 98 -4.70 33.45 3.38
CA ILE A 98 -3.99 32.61 2.41
C ILE A 98 -5.04 31.86 1.58
N GLU A 99 -4.92 31.89 0.25
CA GLU A 99 -5.69 31.02 -0.65
C GLU A 99 -5.10 29.60 -0.62
N GLN A 100 -5.97 28.60 -0.43
CA GLN A 100 -5.61 27.18 -0.42
C GLN A 100 -5.80 26.55 -1.80
#